data_AF-A0A2E8K260-F1
#
_entry.id   AF-A0A2E8K260-F1
#
_cell.length_a   1.000
_cell.length_b   1.000
_cell.length_c   1.000
_cell.angle_alpha   90.00
_cell.angle_beta   90.00
_cell.angle_gamma   90.00
#
_symmetry.space_group_name_H-M   'P 1'
#
loop_
_entity.id
_entity.type
_entity.pdbx_description
1 polymer ?
#
loop_
_entity_poly.entity_id
_entity_poly.type
_entity_poly.pdbx_seq_one_letter_code
_entity_poly.pdbx_strand_id
1 'polypeptide(L)'
;MANEAYIYRLRTDLGAGAFQITDLLPNTSRRAFSYQSYGQSGYLPAAAPGVSATNPTDDGGGAGGVTTNDSTGLAAYMLGNTNDGTSGQQITAAQAIAAETTLLGAFASGTQVTETEIEAALVGAGCGADTLPFPSQIPGSVSGTASSAGGVASVGTRNDFYKALFSSYTLPTGSVSDATVALAAAQGSFDDDDYRQLYMSGAMNISLGQGDLATFCSTTFSYGGVAGAAAVVYGPGGLVVS
;
A
#
# COMPACT_ATOMS: atom_id res chain seq x y z
N MET A 1 13.46 -4.93 15.14
CA MET A 1 12.99 -4.68 13.77
C MET A 1 13.36 -3.25 13.43
N ALA A 2 13.84 -2.98 12.22
CA ALA A 2 14.06 -1.61 11.80
C ALA A 2 12.70 -0.92 11.72
N ASN A 3 12.53 0.24 12.36
CA ASN A 3 11.33 1.04 12.19
C ASN A 3 11.39 1.65 10.81
N GLU A 4 10.63 1.09 9.88
CA GLU A 4 10.64 1.46 8.49
C GLU A 4 9.50 2.42 8.22
N ALA A 5 9.74 3.36 7.32
CA ALA A 5 8.76 4.37 6.96
C ALA A 5 8.75 4.63 5.46
N TYR A 6 7.62 5.17 5.02
CA TYR A 6 7.24 5.34 3.64
C TYR A 6 6.63 6.71 3.48
N ILE A 7 6.94 7.39 2.39
CA ILE A 7 6.35 8.69 2.07
C ILE A 7 5.40 8.48 0.89
N TYR A 8 4.23 9.12 0.91
CA TYR A 8 3.21 9.01 -0.13
C TYR A 8 2.76 10.39 -0.58
N ARG A 9 2.43 10.53 -1.87
CA ARG A 9 1.86 11.75 -2.44
C ARG A 9 0.34 11.66 -2.39
N LEU A 10 -0.30 12.60 -1.71
CA LEU A 10 -1.76 12.68 -1.57
C LEU A 10 -2.44 13.25 -2.82
N ARG A 11 -1.76 14.21 -3.45
CA ARG A 11 -2.37 15.11 -4.43
C ARG A 11 -2.11 14.66 -5.86
N THR A 12 -3.20 14.42 -6.60
CA THR A 12 -3.17 13.99 -8.01
C THR A 12 -3.01 15.16 -8.98
N ASP A 13 -3.30 16.39 -8.55
CA ASP A 13 -3.10 17.62 -9.31
C ASP A 13 -1.62 18.04 -9.39
N LEU A 14 -0.81 17.55 -8.45
CA LEU A 14 0.65 17.68 -8.50
C LEU A 14 1.21 16.66 -9.50
N GLY A 15 1.77 17.16 -10.61
CA GLY A 15 2.44 16.32 -11.61
C GLY A 15 3.52 15.41 -11.01
N ALA A 16 3.80 14.30 -11.69
CA ALA A 16 4.89 13.41 -11.28
C ALA A 16 6.22 14.19 -11.29
N GLY A 17 6.98 14.13 -10.19
CA GLY A 17 8.24 14.88 -10.03
C GLY A 17 8.08 16.37 -9.70
N ALA A 18 6.87 16.84 -9.39
CA ALA A 18 6.60 18.23 -9.05
C ALA A 18 7.30 18.71 -7.77
N PHE A 19 7.62 17.80 -6.84
CA PHE A 19 8.41 18.12 -5.65
C PHE A 19 9.44 17.03 -5.36
N GLN A 20 10.61 17.48 -4.89
CA GLN A 20 11.69 16.63 -4.40
C GLN A 20 11.86 16.92 -2.92
N ILE A 21 11.98 15.88 -2.11
CA ILE A 21 12.29 16.00 -0.68
C ILE A 21 13.81 16.02 -0.56
N THR A 22 14.38 17.20 -0.35
CA THR A 22 15.83 17.44 -0.46
C THR A 22 16.57 17.40 0.87
N ASP A 23 15.85 17.30 1.98
CA ASP A 23 16.29 17.51 3.35
C ASP A 23 16.49 16.21 4.17
N LEU A 24 16.31 15.03 3.56
CA LEU A 24 16.59 13.75 4.22
C LEU A 24 18.11 13.55 4.43
N LEU A 25 18.58 13.74 5.67
CA LEU A 25 19.96 13.40 6.12
C LEU A 25 20.13 11.88 6.41
N PRO A 26 21.36 11.31 6.37
CA PRO A 26 22.65 11.92 6.07
C PRO A 26 22.86 11.99 4.55
N ASN A 27 23.08 13.20 4.04
CA ASN A 27 22.87 13.55 2.62
C ASN A 27 23.78 12.77 1.63
N THR A 28 23.20 12.18 0.57
CA THR A 28 23.94 11.62 -0.58
C THR A 28 23.63 12.37 -1.89
N SER A 29 23.70 13.70 -1.92
CA SER A 29 23.86 14.61 -3.09
C SER A 29 23.05 14.45 -4.40
N ARG A 30 22.27 13.38 -4.62
CA ARG A 30 21.64 12.97 -5.90
C ARG A 30 20.45 12.01 -5.73
N ARG A 31 19.77 11.96 -4.59
CA ARG A 31 18.57 11.10 -4.47
C ARG A 31 17.32 11.86 -4.93
N ALA A 32 17.12 11.89 -6.24
CA ALA A 32 15.84 12.21 -6.84
C ALA A 32 14.87 11.07 -6.49
N PHE A 33 14.08 11.23 -5.43
CA PHE A 33 12.97 10.33 -5.14
C PHE A 33 11.75 10.84 -5.89
N SER A 34 11.78 10.71 -7.22
CA SER A 34 10.49 10.55 -7.91
C SER A 34 9.92 9.23 -7.41
N TYR A 35 8.67 9.27 -6.91
CA TYR A 35 7.91 8.12 -6.41
C TYR A 35 7.69 7.00 -7.44
N GLN A 36 8.29 7.16 -8.62
CA GLN A 36 8.51 6.15 -9.64
C GLN A 36 9.91 6.36 -10.22
N SER A 37 10.56 5.28 -10.63
CA SER A 37 11.83 5.34 -11.37
C SER A 37 11.63 6.11 -12.66
N TYR A 38 12.17 7.33 -12.71
CA TYR A 38 12.30 8.10 -13.94
C TYR A 38 13.54 8.98 -13.88
N GLY A 39 14.30 8.97 -14.98
CA GLY A 39 15.69 9.41 -15.05
C GLY A 39 15.95 10.86 -14.63
N GLN A 40 17.07 11.07 -13.94
CA GLN A 40 17.66 12.39 -13.73
C GLN A 40 17.99 13.06 -15.07
N SER A 41 17.06 13.83 -15.63
CA SER A 41 17.30 15.09 -16.35
C SER A 41 16.02 15.51 -17.08
N GLY A 42 15.46 16.68 -16.70
CA GLY A 42 14.89 17.70 -17.59
C GLY A 42 13.91 17.39 -18.73
N TYR A 43 13.55 16.13 -18.99
CA TYR A 43 12.65 15.74 -20.07
C TYR A 43 11.63 14.75 -19.54
N LEU A 44 10.36 15.13 -19.74
CA LEU A 44 9.16 14.41 -19.36
C LEU A 44 9.29 12.92 -19.67
N PRO A 45 9.25 12.06 -18.64
CA PRO A 45 8.68 10.75 -18.83
C PRO A 45 7.17 10.83 -18.81
N ALA A 46 6.52 9.95 -19.57
CA ALA A 46 5.07 9.82 -19.61
C ALA A 46 4.51 9.72 -18.19
N ALA A 47 3.27 10.23 -18.03
CA ALA A 47 2.50 10.23 -16.80
C ALA A 47 2.92 9.06 -15.92
N ALA A 48 3.43 9.37 -14.72
CA ALA A 48 3.60 8.32 -13.74
C ALA A 48 2.28 7.58 -13.70
N PRO A 49 2.20 6.31 -14.16
CA PRO A 49 0.94 5.63 -14.14
C PRO A 49 0.45 5.78 -12.71
N GLY A 50 -0.76 6.30 -12.52
CA GLY A 50 -1.60 5.63 -11.55
C GLY A 50 -1.45 4.18 -11.94
N VAL A 51 -0.72 3.43 -11.09
CA VAL A 51 -0.19 2.08 -11.32
C VAL A 51 -1.10 1.42 -12.34
N SER A 52 -0.60 1.00 -13.52
CA SER A 52 -1.47 0.30 -14.49
C SER A 52 -2.00 -0.89 -13.72
N ALA A 53 -3.19 -0.75 -13.13
CA ALA A 53 -3.77 -1.64 -12.17
C ALA A 53 -4.85 -2.33 -12.96
N THR A 54 -4.50 -3.50 -13.46
CA THR A 54 -5.51 -4.38 -14.00
C THR A 54 -6.12 -5.05 -12.79
N ASN A 55 -7.38 -4.67 -12.50
CA ASN A 55 -8.13 -5.32 -11.43
C ASN A 55 -8.17 -6.83 -11.69
N PRO A 56 -8.00 -7.66 -10.65
CA PRO A 56 -8.17 -9.09 -10.81
C PRO A 56 -9.57 -9.42 -11.31
N THR A 57 -9.63 -10.14 -12.43
CA THR A 57 -10.88 -10.65 -13.01
C THR A 57 -10.85 -12.17 -12.97
N ASP A 58 -11.80 -12.76 -12.25
CA ASP A 58 -11.90 -14.21 -12.10
C ASP A 58 -13.06 -14.74 -12.94
N ASP A 59 -12.85 -15.86 -13.63
CA ASP A 59 -13.85 -16.44 -14.56
C ASP A 59 -15.06 -17.08 -13.84
N GLY A 60 -15.10 -17.05 -12.50
CA GLY A 60 -16.03 -17.84 -11.69
C GLY A 60 -16.92 -17.08 -10.71
N GLY A 61 -16.64 -15.82 -10.37
CA GLY A 61 -17.40 -15.03 -9.38
C GLY A 61 -17.59 -15.68 -8.00
N GLY A 62 -16.90 -16.79 -7.71
CA GLY A 62 -17.09 -17.67 -6.55
C GLY A 62 -15.98 -18.73 -6.48
N ALA A 63 -16.08 -19.63 -5.49
CA ALA A 63 -15.09 -20.66 -5.12
C ALA A 63 -14.35 -21.30 -6.31
N GLY A 64 -13.01 -21.36 -6.24
CA GLY A 64 -12.15 -21.89 -7.30
C GLY A 64 -12.03 -20.98 -8.54
N GLY A 65 -12.20 -19.67 -8.38
CA GLY A 65 -11.94 -18.70 -9.43
C GLY A 65 -10.47 -18.72 -9.86
N VAL A 66 -10.22 -18.43 -11.14
CA VAL A 66 -8.87 -18.32 -11.68
C VAL A 66 -8.75 -16.97 -12.36
N THR A 67 -7.67 -16.24 -12.07
CA THR A 67 -7.39 -14.97 -12.73
C THR A 67 -7.26 -15.19 -14.22
N THR A 68 -8.05 -14.46 -14.99
CA THR A 68 -8.12 -14.60 -16.45
C THR A 68 -7.01 -13.84 -17.17
N ASN A 69 -6.43 -12.83 -16.51
CA ASN A 69 -5.38 -11.97 -17.02
C ASN A 69 -4.35 -11.66 -15.93
N ASP A 70 -3.16 -11.23 -16.34
CA ASP A 70 -2.19 -10.64 -15.41
C ASP A 70 -2.80 -9.38 -14.78
N SER A 71 -2.77 -9.36 -13.46
CA SER A 71 -3.41 -8.34 -12.63
C SER A 71 -2.37 -7.63 -11.79
N THR A 72 -2.55 -6.34 -11.53
CA THR A 72 -1.49 -5.50 -10.96
C THR A 72 -2.03 -4.52 -9.93
N GLY A 73 -1.21 -4.16 -8.94
CA GLY A 73 -1.53 -3.14 -7.93
C GLY A 73 -1.97 -3.70 -6.58
N LEU A 74 -2.68 -2.89 -5.78
CA LEU A 74 -3.00 -3.22 -4.39
C LEU A 74 -4.07 -4.32 -4.31
N ALA A 75 -5.10 -4.29 -5.16
CA ALA A 75 -6.07 -5.39 -5.21
C ALA A 75 -5.42 -6.72 -5.60
N ALA A 76 -4.48 -6.71 -6.56
CA ALA A 76 -3.73 -7.90 -6.94
C ALA A 76 -2.85 -8.42 -5.78
N TYR A 77 -2.21 -7.51 -5.03
CA TYR A 77 -1.47 -7.86 -3.83
C TYR A 77 -2.36 -8.49 -2.76
N MET A 78 -3.49 -7.84 -2.44
CA MET A 78 -4.42 -8.36 -1.44
C MET A 78 -4.97 -9.73 -1.85
N LEU A 79 -5.38 -9.90 -3.10
CA LEU A 79 -5.87 -11.19 -3.60
C LEU A 79 -4.81 -12.29 -3.49
N GLY A 80 -3.56 -12.00 -3.85
CA GLY A 80 -2.48 -12.97 -3.84
C GLY A 80 -1.86 -13.26 -2.46
N ASN A 81 -2.28 -12.56 -1.41
CA ASN A 81 -1.63 -12.63 -0.08
C ASN A 81 -2.57 -12.70 1.13
N THR A 82 -3.88 -12.49 0.97
CA THR A 82 -4.80 -12.32 2.11
C THR A 82 -5.72 -13.51 2.30
N ASN A 83 -5.75 -14.01 3.54
CA ASN A 83 -6.75 -14.94 4.02
C ASN A 83 -7.75 -14.20 4.92
N ASP A 84 -9.03 -14.53 4.77
CA ASP A 84 -10.12 -14.07 5.60
C ASP A 84 -9.97 -14.63 7.02
N GLY A 85 -9.94 -13.75 8.03
CA GLY A 85 -9.70 -14.13 9.42
C GLY A 85 -10.82 -14.95 10.07
N THR A 86 -12.04 -14.89 9.53
CA THR A 86 -13.21 -15.62 10.03
C THR A 86 -13.36 -16.98 9.35
N SER A 87 -13.29 -17.02 8.02
CA SER A 87 -13.47 -18.27 7.27
C SER A 87 -12.19 -19.09 7.13
N GLY A 88 -11.02 -18.46 7.28
CA GLY A 88 -9.72 -19.06 7.03
C GLY A 88 -9.40 -19.24 5.54
N GLN A 89 -10.25 -18.77 4.64
CA GLN A 89 -10.12 -18.95 3.18
C GLN A 89 -9.49 -17.73 2.52
N GLN A 90 -8.99 -17.88 1.30
CA GLN A 90 -8.53 -16.74 0.51
C GLN A 90 -9.69 -15.77 0.23
N ILE A 91 -9.41 -14.46 0.23
CA ILE A 91 -10.39 -13.45 -0.16
C ILE A 91 -10.69 -13.53 -1.67
N THR A 92 -11.84 -13.02 -2.08
CA THR A 92 -12.23 -12.92 -3.51
C THR A 92 -11.68 -11.66 -4.17
N ALA A 93 -11.59 -11.67 -5.52
CA ALA A 93 -11.25 -10.47 -6.28
C ALA A 93 -12.20 -9.29 -5.99
N ALA A 94 -13.50 -9.56 -5.84
CA ALA A 94 -14.49 -8.52 -5.53
C ALA A 94 -14.22 -7.85 -4.17
N GLN A 95 -13.90 -8.65 -3.14
CA GLN A 95 -13.50 -8.14 -1.82
C GLN A 95 -12.21 -7.31 -1.92
N ALA A 96 -11.20 -7.80 -2.65
CA ALA A 96 -9.94 -7.09 -2.83
C ALA A 96 -10.12 -5.72 -3.53
N ILE A 97 -10.90 -5.67 -4.62
CA ILE A 97 -11.17 -4.42 -5.36
C ILE A 97 -11.96 -3.41 -4.51
N ALA A 98 -12.96 -3.88 -3.75
CA ALA A 98 -13.75 -3.02 -2.88
C ALA A 98 -12.91 -2.43 -1.73
N ALA A 99 -12.04 -3.24 -1.13
CA ALA A 99 -11.10 -2.78 -0.11
C ALA A 99 -10.09 -1.77 -0.68
N GLU A 100 -9.53 -2.04 -1.86
CA GLU A 100 -8.60 -1.13 -2.55
C GLU A 100 -9.24 0.22 -2.81
N THR A 101 -10.48 0.24 -3.33
CA THR A 101 -11.20 1.48 -3.62
C THR A 101 -11.37 2.34 -2.36
N THR A 102 -11.70 1.70 -1.23
CA THR A 102 -11.85 2.39 0.07
C THR A 102 -10.52 2.94 0.56
N LEU A 103 -9.46 2.14 0.48
CA LEU A 103 -8.12 2.51 0.92
C LEU A 103 -7.54 3.64 0.07
N LEU A 104 -7.62 3.53 -1.26
CA LEU A 104 -7.18 4.60 -2.16
C LEU A 104 -7.96 5.90 -1.94
N GLY A 105 -9.25 5.81 -1.60
CA GLY A 105 -10.05 6.96 -1.17
C GLY A 105 -9.51 7.62 0.10
N ALA A 106 -9.22 6.83 1.13
CA ALA A 106 -8.62 7.30 2.39
C ALA A 106 -7.21 7.89 2.18
N PHE A 107 -6.41 7.26 1.32
CA PHE A 107 -5.10 7.77 0.92
C PHE A 107 -5.22 9.09 0.15
N ALA A 108 -6.16 9.22 -0.79
CA ALA A 108 -6.36 10.47 -1.54
C ALA A 108 -6.85 11.62 -0.64
N SER A 109 -7.57 11.32 0.44
CA SER A 109 -8.03 12.33 1.40
C SER A 109 -7.01 12.67 2.48
N GLY A 110 -5.82 12.05 2.49
CA GLY A 110 -4.81 12.26 3.53
C GLY A 110 -5.22 11.70 4.90
N THR A 111 -6.16 10.77 4.92
CA THR A 111 -6.59 10.11 6.15
C THR A 111 -5.49 9.17 6.62
N GLN A 112 -5.34 9.06 7.94
CA GLN A 112 -4.51 8.02 8.53
C GLN A 112 -5.02 6.64 8.06
N VAL A 113 -4.09 5.78 7.66
CA VAL A 113 -4.36 4.39 7.30
C VAL A 113 -3.53 3.52 8.22
N THR A 114 -4.07 3.31 9.42
CA THR A 114 -3.63 2.33 10.41
C THR A 114 -4.10 0.93 10.02
N GLU A 115 -3.57 -0.07 10.72
CA GLU A 115 -4.04 -1.46 10.62
C GLU A 115 -5.54 -1.58 10.86
N THR A 116 -6.10 -0.81 11.80
CA THR A 116 -7.54 -0.82 12.08
C THR A 116 -8.35 -0.28 10.90
N GLU A 117 -7.86 0.74 10.20
CA GLU A 117 -8.52 1.25 9.00
C GLU A 117 -8.38 0.29 7.81
N ILE A 118 -7.25 -0.44 7.70
CA ILE A 118 -7.07 -1.50 6.70
C ILE A 118 -8.05 -2.65 6.95
N GLU A 119 -8.15 -3.11 8.19
CA GLU A 119 -9.10 -4.14 8.58
C GLU A 119 -10.54 -3.68 8.36
N ALA A 120 -10.88 -2.45 8.75
CA ALA A 120 -12.22 -1.90 8.53
C ALA A 120 -12.57 -1.82 7.03
N ALA A 121 -11.62 -1.50 6.15
CA ALA A 121 -11.82 -1.51 4.71
C ALA A 121 -12.09 -2.92 4.17
N LEU A 122 -11.36 -3.94 4.67
CA LEU A 122 -11.55 -5.33 4.29
C LEU A 122 -12.89 -5.89 4.80
N VAL A 123 -13.24 -5.61 6.05
CA VAL A 123 -14.55 -5.98 6.64
C VAL A 123 -15.69 -5.29 5.90
N GLY A 124 -15.54 -3.98 5.60
CA GLY A 124 -16.50 -3.23 4.79
C GLY A 124 -16.66 -3.75 3.36
N ALA A 125 -15.60 -4.34 2.80
CA ALA A 125 -15.62 -5.04 1.53
C ALA A 125 -16.25 -6.45 1.59
N GLY A 126 -16.67 -6.90 2.78
CA GLY A 126 -17.34 -8.18 3.01
C GLY A 126 -16.41 -9.31 3.44
N CYS A 127 -15.18 -9.02 3.88
CA CYS A 127 -14.35 -10.01 4.57
C CYS A 127 -14.82 -10.20 6.03
N GLY A 128 -14.42 -11.31 6.64
CA GLY A 128 -14.57 -11.56 8.07
C GLY A 128 -13.75 -10.59 8.93
N ALA A 129 -14.08 -10.56 10.23
CA ALA A 129 -13.25 -9.88 11.22
C ALA A 129 -11.84 -10.49 11.29
N ASP A 130 -10.88 -9.75 11.83
CA ASP A 130 -9.48 -10.14 11.97
C ASP A 130 -8.77 -10.38 10.61
N THR A 131 -9.33 -9.84 9.52
CA THR A 131 -8.76 -9.94 8.17
C THR A 131 -7.75 -8.82 7.94
N LEU A 132 -6.46 -9.16 7.89
CA LEU A 132 -5.39 -8.29 7.41
C LEU A 132 -4.50 -9.05 6.43
N PRO A 133 -3.93 -8.38 5.42
CA PRO A 133 -3.01 -8.98 4.44
C PRO A 133 -1.64 -9.33 5.03
N PHE A 134 -1.41 -9.00 6.30
CA PHE A 134 -0.17 -9.22 7.04
C PHE A 134 -0.48 -9.37 8.53
N PRO A 135 0.41 -10.00 9.32
CA PRO A 135 0.26 -10.09 10.77
C PRO A 135 0.21 -8.71 11.44
N SER A 136 -0.75 -8.51 12.34
CA SER A 136 -0.84 -7.27 13.11
C SER A 136 0.37 -7.08 14.03
N GLN A 137 0.79 -5.82 14.21
CA GLN A 137 1.83 -5.44 15.17
C GLN A 137 1.25 -4.75 16.41
N ILE A 138 -0.07 -4.54 16.46
CA ILE A 138 -0.75 -4.02 17.64
C ILE A 138 -0.66 -5.07 18.76
N PRO A 139 -0.10 -4.74 19.95
CA PRO A 139 0.01 -5.69 21.04
C PRO A 139 -1.36 -6.27 21.44
N GLY A 140 -1.48 -7.59 21.43
CA GLY A 140 -2.73 -8.29 21.75
C GLY A 140 -3.74 -8.38 20.60
N SER A 141 -3.43 -7.81 19.43
CA SER A 141 -4.21 -8.02 18.21
C SER A 141 -4.00 -9.42 17.67
N VAL A 142 -5.08 -9.97 17.12
CA VAL A 142 -5.14 -11.28 16.48
C VAL A 142 -5.36 -11.17 14.96
N SER A 143 -5.53 -9.95 14.44
CA SER A 143 -5.77 -9.69 13.02
C SER A 143 -4.60 -10.09 12.14
N GLY A 144 -4.90 -10.71 10.99
CA GLY A 144 -3.91 -11.20 10.03
C GLY A 144 -3.04 -12.36 10.55
N THR A 145 -3.37 -12.91 11.72
CA THR A 145 -2.74 -14.10 12.28
C THR A 145 -3.71 -15.28 12.25
N ALA A 146 -3.19 -16.51 12.34
CA ALA A 146 -3.99 -17.73 12.46
C ALA A 146 -4.61 -17.81 13.87
N SER A 147 -5.63 -17.00 14.14
CA SER A 147 -6.12 -16.76 15.50
C SER A 147 -7.49 -17.34 15.83
N SER A 148 -8.27 -17.72 14.83
CA SER A 148 -9.53 -18.46 15.01
C SER A 148 -9.29 -19.96 14.82
N ALA A 149 -10.13 -20.82 15.42
CA ALA A 149 -10.06 -22.28 15.26
C ALA A 149 -10.43 -22.66 13.81
N GLY A 150 -9.47 -22.54 12.90
CA GLY A 150 -9.65 -22.66 11.45
C GLY A 150 -9.04 -21.52 10.64
N GLY A 151 -8.69 -20.40 11.27
CA GLY A 151 -8.06 -19.25 10.61
C GLY A 151 -6.65 -19.58 10.14
N VAL A 152 -6.36 -19.28 8.89
CA VAL A 152 -5.02 -19.36 8.32
C VAL A 152 -4.46 -17.96 8.20
N ALA A 153 -3.23 -17.75 8.65
CA ALA A 153 -2.60 -16.44 8.57
C ALA A 153 -2.46 -16.02 7.09
N SER A 154 -2.62 -14.72 6.83
CA SER A 154 -2.22 -14.16 5.54
C SER A 154 -0.72 -14.36 5.33
N VAL A 155 -0.33 -14.51 4.07
CA VAL A 155 1.06 -14.82 3.68
C VAL A 155 1.88 -13.57 3.36
N GLY A 156 1.22 -12.41 3.25
CA GLY A 156 1.85 -11.14 2.96
C GLY A 156 2.59 -10.55 4.17
N THR A 157 3.41 -9.54 3.89
CA THR A 157 4.09 -8.74 4.92
C THR A 157 3.58 -7.30 4.92
N ARG A 158 3.77 -6.61 6.05
CA ARG A 158 3.42 -5.19 6.15
C ARG A 158 4.18 -4.34 5.14
N ASN A 159 5.47 -4.64 4.97
CA ASN A 159 6.32 -3.89 4.07
C ASN A 159 5.90 -4.09 2.63
N ASP A 160 5.53 -5.31 2.26
CA ASP A 160 5.03 -5.62 0.92
C ASP A 160 3.67 -4.99 0.66
N PHE A 161 2.77 -4.96 1.65
CA PHE A 161 1.49 -4.26 1.51
C PHE A 161 1.68 -2.78 1.22
N TYR A 162 2.54 -2.11 1.98
CA TYR A 162 2.86 -0.73 1.71
C TYR A 162 3.58 -0.60 0.36
N LYS A 163 4.55 -1.46 0.02
CA LYS A 163 5.20 -1.50 -1.31
C LYS A 163 4.19 -1.60 -2.45
N ALA A 164 3.14 -2.39 -2.31
CA ALA A 164 2.09 -2.57 -3.32
C ALA A 164 1.22 -1.31 -3.54
N LEU A 165 1.25 -0.33 -2.63
CA LEU A 165 0.67 0.99 -2.89
C LEU A 165 1.51 1.82 -3.87
N PHE A 166 2.80 1.54 -3.98
CA PHE A 166 3.77 2.39 -4.70
C PHE A 166 4.40 1.72 -5.92
N SER A 167 4.38 0.39 -5.98
CA SER A 167 5.01 -0.42 -7.01
C SER A 167 4.03 -1.41 -7.61
N SER A 168 4.32 -1.87 -8.83
CA SER A 168 3.55 -2.91 -9.49
C SER A 168 3.84 -4.26 -8.82
N TYR A 169 2.95 -4.67 -7.92
CA TYR A 169 2.80 -6.09 -7.60
C TYR A 169 2.01 -6.73 -8.73
N THR A 170 2.54 -7.79 -9.33
CA THR A 170 1.90 -8.56 -10.39
C THR A 170 1.45 -9.91 -9.88
N LEU A 171 0.15 -10.15 -10.05
CA LEU A 171 -0.50 -11.44 -9.88
C LEU A 171 -0.67 -12.05 -11.28
N PRO A 172 0.05 -13.13 -11.61
CA PRO A 172 -0.01 -13.72 -12.93
C PRO A 172 -1.40 -14.31 -13.23
N THR A 173 -1.75 -14.39 -14.52
CA THR A 173 -2.87 -15.19 -15.01
C THR A 173 -2.73 -16.64 -14.54
N GLY A 174 -3.84 -17.30 -14.26
CA GLY A 174 -3.83 -18.65 -13.70
C GLY A 174 -3.68 -18.71 -12.17
N SER A 175 -3.55 -17.57 -11.50
CA SER A 175 -3.59 -17.51 -10.03
C SER A 175 -4.98 -17.87 -9.54
N VAL A 176 -5.06 -18.70 -8.51
CA VAL A 176 -6.33 -19.16 -7.98
C VAL A 176 -6.83 -18.13 -6.97
N SER A 177 -8.07 -17.69 -7.12
CA SER A 177 -8.82 -16.97 -6.10
C SER A 177 -9.85 -17.93 -5.49
N ASP A 178 -9.49 -18.58 -4.39
CA ASP A 178 -10.34 -19.60 -3.79
C ASP A 178 -10.98 -19.18 -2.48
N ALA A 179 -12.24 -18.74 -2.55
CA ALA A 179 -13.05 -18.51 -1.35
C ALA A 179 -13.34 -19.78 -0.52
N THR A 180 -12.82 -20.95 -0.91
CA THR A 180 -12.95 -22.23 -0.18
C THR A 180 -11.64 -22.85 0.28
N VAL A 181 -10.49 -22.26 -0.06
CA VAL A 181 -9.18 -22.73 0.39
C VAL A 181 -8.30 -21.56 0.80
N ALA A 182 -7.55 -21.72 1.89
CA ALA A 182 -6.54 -20.75 2.31
C ALA A 182 -5.37 -20.67 1.33
N LEU A 183 -4.80 -19.47 1.18
CA LEU A 183 -3.48 -19.30 0.60
C LEU A 183 -2.42 -19.97 1.46
N ALA A 184 -1.67 -20.89 0.86
CA ALA A 184 -0.51 -21.52 1.48
C ALA A 184 0.80 -20.76 1.21
N ALA A 185 0.85 -19.96 0.14
CA ALA A 185 1.99 -19.14 -0.25
C ALA A 185 1.50 -17.95 -1.10
N ALA A 186 2.31 -16.89 -1.17
CA ALA A 186 2.05 -15.74 -2.05
C ALA A 186 1.99 -16.19 -3.52
N GLN A 187 1.00 -15.70 -4.27
CA GLN A 187 0.76 -16.11 -5.66
C GLN A 187 1.40 -15.21 -6.72
N GLY A 188 1.97 -14.07 -6.32
CA GLY A 188 2.53 -13.09 -7.22
C GLY A 188 3.86 -12.51 -6.71
N SER A 189 4.36 -11.51 -7.40
CA SER A 189 5.65 -10.89 -7.12
C SER A 189 5.65 -9.43 -7.50
N PHE A 190 6.59 -8.66 -6.95
CA PHE A 190 6.88 -7.32 -7.43
C PHE A 190 7.70 -7.38 -8.72
N ASP A 191 7.31 -6.60 -9.72
CA ASP A 191 7.99 -6.57 -11.02
C ASP A 191 9.38 -5.92 -10.95
N ASP A 192 9.61 -5.02 -9.99
CA ASP A 192 10.89 -4.37 -9.76
C ASP A 192 11.11 -3.98 -8.29
N ASP A 193 12.38 -3.98 -7.87
CA ASP A 193 12.85 -3.50 -6.56
C ASP A 193 13.13 -1.98 -6.54
N ASP A 194 12.51 -1.24 -7.45
CA ASP A 194 12.60 0.23 -7.49
C ASP A 194 11.97 0.91 -6.26
N TYR A 195 11.25 0.13 -5.44
CA TYR A 195 10.80 0.56 -4.14
C TYR A 195 11.94 0.64 -3.12
N ARG A 196 12.22 1.84 -2.64
CA ARG A 196 13.20 2.06 -1.58
C ARG A 196 12.53 2.36 -0.26
N GLN A 197 12.61 1.38 0.64
CA GLN A 197 12.26 1.53 2.03
C GLN A 197 13.16 2.56 2.74
N LEU A 198 12.56 3.46 3.51
CA LEU A 198 13.29 4.41 4.35
C LEU A 198 13.32 3.92 5.80
N TYR A 199 14.40 4.26 6.50
CA TYR A 199 14.52 3.99 7.92
C TYR A 199 14.04 5.21 8.72
N MET A 200 13.17 4.98 9.70
CA MET A 200 12.87 5.97 10.74
C MET A 200 14.13 6.21 11.56
N SER A 201 14.75 7.36 11.27
CA SER A 201 15.94 7.84 11.94
C SER A 201 15.68 9.22 12.53
N GLY A 202 16.57 9.69 13.41
CA GLY A 202 16.47 11.05 13.93
C GLY A 202 16.41 12.11 12.82
N ALA A 203 17.08 11.87 11.69
CA ALA A 203 17.05 12.77 10.53
C ALA A 203 15.67 12.84 9.86
N MET A 204 14.99 11.70 9.72
CA MET A 204 13.62 11.67 9.22
C MET A 204 12.66 12.43 10.15
N ASN A 205 12.83 12.25 11.47
CA ASN A 205 12.03 12.97 12.46
C ASN A 205 12.27 14.48 12.43
N ILE A 206 13.52 14.92 12.17
CA ILE A 206 13.86 16.34 12.01
C ILE A 206 13.22 16.91 10.73
N SER A 207 13.33 16.19 9.61
CA SER A 207 12.72 16.57 8.33
C SER A 207 11.18 16.68 8.43
N LEU A 208 10.55 15.74 9.14
CA LEU A 208 9.11 15.77 9.44
C LEU A 208 8.70 16.91 10.37
N GLY A 209 9.57 17.33 11.29
CA GLY A 209 9.27 18.37 12.26
C GLY A 209 9.52 19.80 11.75
N GLN A 210 10.55 20.01 10.93
CA GLN A 210 11.03 21.35 10.58
C GLN A 210 11.61 21.47 9.15
N GLY A 211 11.55 20.42 8.35
CA GLY A 211 12.15 20.39 7.00
C GLY A 211 11.18 20.64 5.85
N ASP A 212 11.64 20.40 4.61
CA ASP A 212 10.82 20.50 3.40
C ASP A 212 9.65 19.50 3.48
N LEU A 213 9.91 18.31 4.04
CA LEU A 213 8.90 17.28 4.24
C LEU A 213 7.79 17.76 5.19
N ALA A 214 8.12 18.49 6.25
CA ALA A 214 7.11 19.11 7.14
C ALA A 214 6.21 20.09 6.37
N THR A 215 6.78 20.85 5.43
CA THR A 215 6.02 21.78 4.59
C THR A 215 5.08 21.03 3.65
N PHE A 216 5.54 19.95 3.02
CA PHE A 216 4.69 19.12 2.15
C PHE A 216 3.64 18.32 2.91
N CYS A 217 3.90 17.94 4.16
CA CYS A 217 2.91 17.28 5.03
C CYS A 217 1.94 18.27 5.69
N SER A 218 2.20 19.59 5.61
CA SER A 218 1.34 20.58 6.24
C SER A 218 -0.02 20.70 5.53
N THR A 219 -1.09 20.74 6.32
CA THR A 219 -2.44 21.07 5.85
C THR A 219 -2.55 22.47 5.24
N THR A 220 -1.58 23.35 5.51
CA THR A 220 -1.53 24.71 4.97
C THR A 220 -0.76 24.82 3.65
N PHE A 221 -0.14 23.74 3.18
CA PHE A 221 0.54 23.72 1.90
C PHE A 221 -0.43 24.12 0.77
N SER A 222 -0.04 25.05 -0.08
CA SER A 222 -0.87 25.53 -1.18
C SER A 222 -0.18 25.35 -2.53
N TYR A 223 -0.91 24.78 -3.47
CA TYR A 223 -0.49 24.63 -4.86
C TYR A 223 -1.68 24.79 -5.78
N GLY A 224 -1.53 25.55 -6.87
CA GLY A 224 -2.61 25.78 -7.83
C GLY A 224 -3.87 26.42 -7.23
N GLY A 225 -3.74 27.15 -6.11
CA GLY A 225 -4.87 27.75 -5.38
C GLY A 225 -5.63 26.79 -4.45
N VAL A 226 -5.20 25.54 -4.34
CA VAL A 226 -5.79 24.53 -3.43
C VAL A 226 -4.85 24.31 -2.25
N ALA A 227 -5.37 24.49 -1.03
CA ALA A 227 -4.68 24.22 0.22
C ALA A 227 -4.90 22.76 0.68
N GLY A 228 -3.86 22.15 1.26
CA GLY A 228 -3.89 20.78 1.77
C GLY A 228 -2.54 20.10 1.58
N ALA A 229 -2.25 19.12 2.44
CA ALA A 229 -1.01 18.36 2.43
C ALA A 229 -0.75 17.74 1.04
N ALA A 230 0.48 17.86 0.56
CA ALA A 230 0.95 17.26 -0.69
C ALA A 230 1.51 15.85 -0.48
N ALA A 231 2.05 15.58 0.71
CA ALA A 231 2.67 14.31 1.05
C ALA A 231 2.26 13.86 2.46
N VAL A 232 2.43 12.57 2.72
CA VAL A 232 2.12 11.93 4.00
C VAL A 232 3.17 10.88 4.30
N VAL A 233 3.45 10.62 5.58
CA VAL A 233 4.45 9.62 5.99
C VAL A 233 3.80 8.52 6.80
N TYR A 234 3.96 7.28 6.35
CA TYR A 234 3.56 6.07 7.07
C TYR A 234 4.77 5.44 7.75
N GLY A 235 4.57 4.89 8.93
CA GLY A 235 5.55 4.17 9.72
C GLY A 235 4.94 2.89 10.28
N PRO A 236 5.60 2.24 11.25
CA PRO A 236 5.19 0.94 11.75
C PRO A 236 3.82 0.95 12.46
N GLY A 237 3.26 2.11 12.82
CA GLY A 237 1.92 2.24 13.42
C GLY A 237 0.86 2.88 12.51
N GLY A 238 1.13 3.07 11.23
CA GLY A 238 0.30 3.88 10.32
C GLY A 238 0.86 5.29 10.16
N LEU A 239 -0.01 6.30 10.01
CA LEU A 239 0.41 7.70 9.79
C LEU A 239 1.34 8.20 10.91
N VAL A 240 2.44 8.84 10.53
CA VAL A 240 3.47 9.36 11.43
C VAL A 240 3.31 10.87 11.70
N VAL A 241 2.61 11.63 10.85
CA VAL A 241 2.50 13.10 10.98
C VAL A 241 1.07 13.61 10.73
N SER A 242 0.63 14.54 11.58
CA SER A 242 -0.56 15.41 11.44
C SER A 242 -0.15 16.87 11.34
#